data_AF-A0AAV0B280-F1
#
_entry.id   AF-A0AAV0B280-F1
#
_cell.length_a   1.000
_cell.length_b   1.000
_cell.length_c   1.000
_cell.angle_alpha   90.00
_cell.angle_beta   90.00
_cell.angle_gamma   90.00
#
_symmetry.space_group_name_H-M   'P 1'
#
loop_
_entity.id
_entity.type
_entity.pdbx_description
1 polymer ?
#
loop_
_entity_poly.entity_id
_entity_poly.type
_entity_poly.pdbx_seq_one_letter_code
_entity_poly.pdbx_strand_id
1 'polypeptide(L)'
;MDYLRHRPDQELKSVGFLMPCHSIPWQSHLHKPRLDPIVKRKIDGNVEVEEVEERMWMLSCEPRIKGLLSNNDEKNLLKEDLEDESDRFYKDINGFIKLNFPSSVDPKFPPNLKTKIRHLSKPFKKTSSKDDKINHGSIGNSSSKLIRVEEKQNYQWPSHLVIFESLLYPIEKDKRPDIQKIEKNDDDRDFNSNGISSSKDLRLINHLGKDYLNRLGYKLDFNCFNGFFHYDQSRRGGRVLVFKWNVR
;
A
#
# COMPACT_ATOMS: atom_id res chain seq x y z
N MET A 1 -17.12 -2.33 -6.01
CA MET A 1 -17.65 -2.16 -4.63
C MET A 1 -19.06 -2.69 -4.49
N ASP A 2 -19.98 -2.36 -5.40
CA ASP A 2 -21.36 -2.84 -5.32
C ASP A 2 -21.48 -4.37 -5.22
N TYR A 3 -20.62 -5.10 -5.93
CA TYR A 3 -20.47 -6.55 -5.77
C TYR A 3 -20.24 -6.99 -4.31
N LEU A 4 -19.27 -6.37 -3.64
CA LEU A 4 -18.91 -6.71 -2.25
C LEU A 4 -20.03 -6.33 -1.28
N ARG A 5 -20.71 -5.21 -1.52
CA ARG A 5 -21.83 -4.73 -0.68
C ARG A 5 -22.96 -5.75 -0.58
N HIS A 6 -23.24 -6.46 -1.67
CA HIS A 6 -24.31 -7.45 -1.73
C HIS A 6 -23.90 -8.86 -1.25
N ARG A 7 -22.65 -9.07 -0.83
CA ARG A 7 -22.25 -10.37 -0.26
C ARG A 7 -22.85 -10.57 1.14
N PRO A 8 -23.28 -11.80 1.48
CA PRO A 8 -23.66 -12.14 2.85
C PRO A 8 -22.49 -11.99 3.84
N ASP A 9 -22.79 -11.57 5.06
CA ASP A 9 -21.77 -11.31 6.10
C ASP A 9 -21.03 -12.58 6.56
N GLN A 10 -21.67 -13.73 6.41
CA GLN A 10 -21.07 -15.04 6.66
C GLN A 10 -19.97 -15.36 5.65
N GLU A 11 -20.09 -14.82 4.44
CA GLU A 11 -19.13 -15.03 3.35
C GLU A 11 -18.05 -13.95 3.33
N LEU A 12 -18.44 -12.68 3.47
CA LEU A 12 -17.53 -11.53 3.43
C LEU A 12 -16.93 -11.27 4.81
N LYS A 13 -15.94 -12.08 5.20
CA LYS A 13 -15.30 -12.02 6.53
C LYS A 13 -14.20 -10.96 6.66
N SER A 14 -13.53 -10.67 5.55
CA SER A 14 -12.48 -9.65 5.40
C SER A 14 -12.21 -9.34 3.93
N VAL A 15 -11.73 -8.12 3.64
CA VAL A 15 -11.42 -7.66 2.28
C VAL A 15 -10.04 -7.01 2.23
N GLY A 16 -9.21 -7.44 1.29
CA GLY A 16 -7.92 -6.82 1.02
C GLY A 16 -7.88 -6.25 -0.40
N PHE A 17 -7.21 -5.11 -0.56
CA PHE A 17 -7.04 -4.46 -1.85
C PHE A 17 -5.55 -4.34 -2.19
N LEU A 18 -5.09 -5.10 -3.19
CA LEU A 18 -3.77 -4.91 -3.82
C LEU A 18 -3.94 -3.95 -4.99
N MET A 19 -4.30 -2.71 -4.64
CA MET A 19 -4.57 -1.62 -5.57
C MET A 19 -4.02 -0.33 -4.94
N PRO A 20 -3.71 0.72 -5.72
CA PRO A 20 -3.28 1.99 -5.15
C PRO A 20 -4.44 2.63 -4.37
N CYS A 21 -4.15 3.22 -3.21
CA CYS A 21 -5.17 3.73 -2.26
C CYS A 21 -6.20 4.68 -2.90
N HIS A 22 -5.79 5.54 -3.83
CA HIS A 22 -6.68 6.49 -4.52
C HIS A 22 -7.66 5.85 -5.51
N SER A 23 -7.59 4.53 -5.72
CA SER A 23 -8.47 3.78 -6.62
C SER A 23 -9.59 3.04 -5.87
N ILE A 24 -9.70 3.24 -4.55
CA ILE A 24 -10.57 2.43 -3.69
C ILE A 24 -11.63 3.31 -3.03
N PRO A 25 -12.88 3.29 -3.53
CA PRO A 25 -14.01 3.90 -2.83
C PRO A 25 -14.33 3.03 -1.60
N TRP A 26 -13.65 3.32 -0.49
CA TRP A 26 -13.53 2.56 0.75
C TRP A 26 -14.87 2.35 1.50
N GLN A 27 -14.87 2.53 2.82
CA GLN A 27 -16.05 2.40 3.68
C GLN A 27 -17.22 3.31 3.28
N SER A 28 -16.94 4.43 2.60
CA SER A 28 -17.98 5.31 2.06
C SER A 28 -18.93 4.62 1.07
N HIS A 29 -18.56 3.45 0.53
CA HIS A 29 -19.39 2.71 -0.42
C HIS A 29 -19.75 1.30 0.06
N LEU A 30 -18.98 0.65 0.92
CA LEU A 30 -19.25 -0.73 1.31
C LEU A 30 -20.36 -0.86 2.37
N HIS A 31 -20.44 0.07 3.33
CA HIS A 31 -21.45 0.10 4.42
C HIS A 31 -21.67 -1.27 5.11
N LYS A 32 -20.58 -1.91 5.56
CA LYS A 32 -20.62 -3.22 6.23
C LYS A 32 -20.03 -3.12 7.64
N PRO A 33 -20.84 -2.88 8.69
CA PRO A 33 -20.34 -2.65 10.05
C PRO A 33 -19.43 -3.76 10.60
N ARG A 34 -19.66 -5.01 10.19
CA ARG A 34 -18.82 -6.15 10.59
C ARG A 34 -17.37 -6.06 10.07
N LEU A 35 -17.12 -5.25 9.05
CA LEU A 35 -15.80 -5.02 8.49
C LEU A 35 -15.13 -3.76 9.05
N ASP A 36 -15.84 -2.97 9.86
CA ASP A 36 -15.29 -1.78 10.48
C ASP A 36 -14.16 -2.14 11.45
N PRO A 37 -13.13 -1.28 11.56
CA PRO A 37 -12.04 -1.52 12.48
C PRO A 37 -12.55 -1.55 13.92
N ILE A 38 -12.18 -2.58 14.67
CA ILE A 38 -12.46 -2.65 16.10
C ILE A 38 -11.25 -2.10 16.84
N VAL A 39 -11.46 -1.02 17.60
CA VAL A 39 -10.42 -0.37 18.39
C VAL A 39 -10.55 -0.79 19.84
N LYS A 40 -9.51 -1.45 20.38
CA LYS A 40 -9.39 -1.77 21.80
C LYS A 40 -8.33 -0.86 22.41
N ARG A 41 -8.68 -0.19 23.50
CA ARG A 41 -7.74 0.64 24.26
C ARG A 41 -7.48 0.03 25.62
N LYS A 42 -6.21 -0.04 25.99
CA LYS A 42 -5.76 -0.46 27.31
C LYS A 42 -4.77 0.56 27.84
N ILE A 43 -4.88 0.86 29.13
CA ILE A 43 -3.88 1.65 29.84
C ILE A 43 -3.00 0.67 30.62
N ASP A 44 -1.69 0.77 30.43
CA ASP A 44 -0.66 0.05 31.19
C ASP A 44 0.33 1.08 31.79
N GLY A 45 0.12 1.42 33.07
CA GLY A 45 0.84 2.51 33.71
C GLY A 45 0.56 3.87 33.05
N ASN A 46 1.61 4.53 32.54
CA ASN A 46 1.51 5.80 31.79
C ASN A 46 1.51 5.59 30.27
N VAL A 47 1.16 4.38 29.82
CA VAL A 47 1.15 4.03 28.39
C VAL A 47 -0.27 3.66 28.00
N GLU A 48 -0.82 4.37 27.02
CA GLU A 48 -2.04 3.97 26.35
C GLU A 48 -1.65 3.12 25.13
N VAL A 49 -2.13 1.88 25.13
CA VAL A 49 -1.98 0.95 24.00
C VAL A 49 -3.32 0.87 23.29
N GLU A 50 -3.34 1.29 22.03
CA GLU A 50 -4.47 1.15 21.13
C GLU A 50 -4.18 0.00 20.16
N GLU A 51 -4.97 -1.05 20.24
CA GLU A 51 -4.95 -2.17 19.30
C GLU A 51 -6.12 -2.04 18.33
N VAL A 52 -5.83 -2.02 17.04
CA VAL A 52 -6.84 -1.92 15.98
C VAL A 52 -6.88 -3.24 15.23
N GLU A 53 -8.05 -3.87 15.24
CA GLU A 53 -8.37 -5.06 14.45
C GLU A 53 -9.00 -4.63 13.12
N GLU A 54 -8.24 -4.69 12.03
CA GLU A 54 -8.73 -4.34 10.70
C GLU A 54 -9.15 -5.58 9.91
N ARG A 55 -10.45 -5.66 9.56
CA ARG A 55 -10.97 -6.66 8.62
C ARG A 55 -10.95 -6.18 7.17
N MET A 56 -10.62 -4.91 6.96
CA MET A 56 -10.39 -4.32 5.65
C MET A 56 -9.04 -3.63 5.61
N TRP A 57 -8.27 -3.90 4.56
CA TRP A 57 -6.97 -3.26 4.36
C TRP A 57 -6.71 -2.95 2.89
N MET A 58 -5.89 -1.93 2.64
CA MET A 58 -5.38 -1.57 1.32
C MET A 58 -3.90 -1.20 1.45
N LEU A 59 -3.18 -1.20 0.33
CA LEU A 59 -1.84 -0.60 0.27
C LEU A 59 -1.93 0.90 0.54
N SER A 60 -1.11 1.41 1.47
CA SER A 60 -1.00 2.84 1.76
C SER A 60 -0.29 3.60 0.65
N CYS A 61 -0.64 4.87 0.46
CA CYS A 61 0.11 5.80 -0.38
C CYS A 61 0.76 6.93 0.43
N GLU A 62 0.99 6.70 1.73
CA GLU A 62 1.66 7.67 2.57
C GLU A 62 3.17 7.44 2.47
N PRO A 63 3.97 8.46 2.12
CA PRO A 63 5.42 8.39 2.20
C PRO A 63 5.86 8.07 3.64
N ARG A 64 7.01 7.42 3.78
CA ARG A 64 7.56 7.03 5.10
C ARG A 64 7.92 8.23 5.98
N ILE A 65 8.04 9.42 5.41
CA ILE A 65 8.33 10.64 6.15
C ILE A 65 7.06 11.49 6.30
N LYS A 66 6.49 11.51 7.50
CA LYS A 66 5.44 12.47 7.89
C LYS A 66 6.07 13.64 8.64
N GLY A 67 6.00 14.83 8.05
CA GLY A 67 5.96 16.11 8.78
C GLY A 67 7.19 16.53 9.61
N LEU A 68 8.41 16.10 9.25
CA LEU A 68 9.63 16.46 10.00
C LEU A 68 10.74 17.10 9.14
N LEU A 69 10.48 17.43 7.89
CA LEU A 69 11.49 18.00 7.02
C LEU A 69 11.40 19.53 7.08
N SER A 70 12.45 20.15 7.60
CA SER A 70 12.75 21.53 7.23
C SER A 70 13.15 21.52 5.75
N ASN A 71 12.92 22.62 5.02
CA ASN A 71 13.19 22.73 3.57
C ASN A 71 14.62 22.35 3.15
N ASN A 72 15.56 22.22 4.09
CA ASN A 72 16.94 21.81 3.84
C ASN A 72 17.18 20.29 3.95
N ASP A 73 16.26 19.52 4.53
CA ASP A 73 16.41 18.08 4.77
C ASP A 73 15.96 17.22 3.57
N GLU A 74 15.13 17.78 2.67
CA GLU A 74 14.64 17.08 1.47
C GLU A 74 15.78 16.63 0.54
N LYS A 75 16.89 17.37 0.47
CA LYS A 75 18.05 17.03 -0.37
C LYS A 75 18.84 15.81 0.13
N ASN A 76 18.66 15.42 1.39
CA ASN A 76 19.37 14.30 2.01
C ASN A 76 18.50 13.03 2.12
N LEU A 77 17.27 13.06 1.61
CA LEU A 77 16.39 11.89 1.61
C LEU A 77 16.89 10.87 0.60
N LEU A 78 17.00 9.61 1.04
CA LEU A 78 17.17 8.55 0.06
C LEU A 78 15.84 8.36 -0.66
N LYS A 79 15.92 7.90 -1.90
CA LYS A 79 14.74 7.54 -2.72
C LYS A 79 13.76 6.62 -1.98
N GLU A 80 14.28 5.73 -1.13
CA GLU A 80 13.52 4.80 -0.29
C GLU A 80 12.65 5.48 0.78
N ASP A 81 13.03 6.69 1.21
CA ASP A 81 12.29 7.44 2.22
C ASP A 81 11.07 8.18 1.59
N LEU A 82 11.08 8.33 0.26
CA LEU A 82 10.00 8.90 -0.55
C LEU A 82 9.05 7.83 -1.13
N GLU A 83 9.50 6.58 -1.26
CA GLU A 83 8.69 5.47 -1.78
C GLU A 83 7.59 5.11 -0.76
N ASP A 84 6.33 5.23 -1.18
CA ASP A 84 5.21 4.74 -0.39
C ASP A 84 5.08 3.21 -0.48
N GLU A 85 4.14 2.63 0.26
CA GLU A 85 3.91 1.19 0.23
C GLU A 85 3.46 0.67 -1.13
N SER A 86 2.61 1.41 -1.83
CA SER A 86 2.16 1.05 -3.16
C SER A 86 3.35 1.02 -4.13
N ASP A 87 4.26 1.98 -4.06
CA ASP A 87 5.48 2.02 -4.88
C ASP A 87 6.36 0.80 -4.65
N ARG A 88 6.59 0.43 -3.38
CA ARG A 88 7.36 -0.77 -3.03
C ARG A 88 6.67 -2.03 -3.56
N PHE A 89 5.36 -2.13 -3.42
CA PHE A 89 4.58 -3.26 -3.95
C PHE A 89 4.73 -3.38 -5.47
N TYR A 90 4.50 -2.31 -6.23
CA TYR A 90 4.56 -2.35 -7.69
C TYR A 90 5.99 -2.47 -8.25
N LYS A 91 7.02 -2.10 -7.47
CA LYS A 91 8.44 -2.28 -7.82
C LYS A 91 8.87 -3.74 -7.76
N ASP A 92 8.44 -4.47 -6.73
CA ASP A 92 8.70 -5.92 -6.60
C ASP A 92 7.53 -6.62 -5.91
N ILE A 93 6.52 -7.01 -6.70
CA ILE A 93 5.31 -7.67 -6.20
C ILE A 93 5.66 -8.97 -5.50
N ASN A 94 6.55 -9.77 -6.07
CA ASN A 94 6.90 -11.08 -5.52
C ASN A 94 7.67 -10.96 -4.21
N GLY A 95 8.66 -10.07 -4.14
CA GLY A 95 9.38 -9.77 -2.91
C GLY A 95 8.46 -9.18 -1.84
N PHE A 96 7.58 -8.26 -2.22
CA PHE A 96 6.62 -7.65 -1.31
C PHE A 96 5.68 -8.68 -0.69
N ILE A 97 5.10 -9.56 -1.50
CA ILE A 97 4.18 -10.61 -1.02
C ILE A 97 4.92 -11.58 -0.09
N LYS A 98 6.11 -12.05 -0.47
CA LYS A 98 6.92 -12.96 0.36
C LYS A 98 7.31 -12.33 1.70
N LEU A 99 7.57 -11.04 1.72
CA LEU A 99 8.00 -10.33 2.92
C LEU A 99 6.83 -10.02 3.87
N ASN A 100 5.68 -9.61 3.33
CA ASN A 100 4.59 -9.01 4.10
C ASN A 100 3.37 -9.92 4.30
N PHE A 101 3.29 -11.07 3.60
CA PHE A 101 2.16 -12.00 3.72
C PHE A 101 2.63 -13.38 4.18
N PRO A 102 1.80 -14.12 4.95
CA PRO A 102 2.07 -15.51 5.26
C PRO A 102 2.05 -16.36 3.98
N SER A 103 2.77 -17.48 3.98
CA SER A 103 2.84 -18.40 2.84
C SER A 103 1.55 -19.20 2.60
N SER A 104 0.61 -19.16 3.54
CA SER A 104 -0.68 -19.84 3.49
C SER A 104 -1.79 -18.95 4.06
N VAL A 105 -3.03 -19.25 3.71
CA VAL A 105 -4.22 -18.51 4.19
C VAL A 105 -4.75 -19.16 5.46
N ASP A 106 -4.99 -18.37 6.50
CA ASP A 106 -5.78 -18.80 7.66
C ASP A 106 -7.28 -18.70 7.32
N PRO A 107 -8.04 -19.83 7.28
CA PRO A 107 -9.46 -19.85 6.96
C PRO A 107 -10.36 -19.10 7.97
N LYS A 108 -9.83 -18.77 9.15
CA LYS A 108 -10.51 -17.93 10.14
C LYS A 108 -10.53 -16.46 9.74
N PHE A 109 -9.67 -16.07 8.79
CA PHE A 109 -9.48 -14.70 8.33
C PHE A 109 -9.33 -13.74 9.51
N PRO A 110 -8.27 -13.91 10.32
CA PRO A 110 -8.01 -12.99 11.42
C PRO A 110 -7.84 -11.56 10.89
N PRO A 111 -8.20 -10.55 11.69
CA PRO A 111 -7.96 -9.16 11.33
C PRO A 111 -6.45 -8.88 11.27
N ASN A 112 -6.06 -7.85 10.51
CA ASN A 112 -4.73 -7.28 10.67
C ASN A 112 -4.68 -6.54 12.00
N LEU A 113 -3.72 -6.89 12.85
CA LEU A 113 -3.51 -6.21 14.13
C LEU A 113 -2.52 -5.07 13.94
N LYS A 114 -2.96 -3.86 14.30
CA LYS A 114 -2.09 -2.69 14.38
C LYS A 114 -2.05 -2.21 15.83
N THR A 115 -0.84 -2.16 16.38
CA THR A 115 -0.62 -1.65 17.74
C THR A 115 -0.06 -0.24 17.65
N LYS A 116 -0.77 0.73 18.25
CA LYS A 116 -0.29 2.09 18.47
C LYS A 116 -0.03 2.28 19.94
N ILE A 117 1.18 2.72 20.27
CA ILE A 117 1.59 3.02 21.63
C ILE A 117 1.66 4.53 21.79
N ARG A 118 0.93 5.08 22.76
CA ARG A 118 0.97 6.50 23.13
C ARG A 118 1.45 6.62 24.57
N HIS A 119 2.52 7.38 24.78
CA HIS A 119 2.93 7.76 26.13
C HIS A 119 2.00 8.86 26.63
N LEU A 120 1.27 8.59 27.70
CA LEU A 120 0.47 9.61 28.40
C LEU A 120 1.45 10.50 29.15
N SER A 121 1.65 11.73 28.68
CA SER A 121 2.39 12.73 29.44
C SER A 121 1.67 12.96 30.77
N LYS A 122 2.39 12.82 31.89
CA LYS A 122 1.85 13.16 33.20
C LYS A 122 1.34 14.61 33.15
N PRO A 123 0.19 14.94 33.77
CA PRO A 123 -0.23 16.33 33.88
C PRO A 123 0.91 17.10 34.55
N PHE A 124 1.38 18.14 33.87
CA PHE A 124 2.38 19.06 34.37
C PHE A 124 1.85 19.61 35.70
N LYS A 125 2.36 19.12 36.84
CA LYS A 125 2.09 19.76 38.13
C LYS A 125 2.69 21.15 38.02
N LYS A 126 1.86 22.18 37.86
CA LYS A 126 2.26 23.57 38.11
C LYS A 126 2.64 23.66 39.58
N THR A 127 3.89 23.38 39.90
CA THR A 127 4.49 23.88 41.14
C THR A 127 4.79 25.35 40.88
N SER A 128 3.90 26.21 41.34
CA SER A 128 4.22 27.62 41.53
C SER A 128 5.29 27.70 42.62
N SER A 129 6.54 27.86 42.24
CA SER A 129 7.55 28.45 43.10
C SER A 129 8.28 29.51 42.30
N LYS A 130 8.13 30.74 42.76
CA LYS A 130 8.98 31.87 42.41
C LYS A 130 10.43 31.53 42.75
N ASP A 131 11.32 32.23 42.05
CA ASP A 131 12.75 32.37 42.31
C ASP A 131 13.62 31.18 41.89
N ASP A 132 14.26 31.30 40.71
CA ASP A 132 15.71 31.47 40.68
C ASP A 132 16.24 31.84 39.29
N LYS A 133 17.22 32.74 39.30
CA LYS A 133 17.94 33.27 38.14
C LYS A 133 19.04 32.27 37.71
N ILE A 134 19.52 32.47 36.48
CA ILE A 134 20.85 32.10 35.94
C ILE A 134 20.97 30.66 35.37
N ASN A 135 20.96 30.52 34.03
CA ASN A 135 22.18 30.38 33.23
C ASN A 135 21.88 30.16 31.73
N HIS A 136 22.56 30.95 30.89
CA HIS A 136 22.73 30.68 29.46
C HIS A 136 23.63 29.46 29.30
N GLY A 137 23.07 28.32 28.89
CA GLY A 137 23.78 27.10 28.57
C GLY A 137 23.22 26.48 27.29
N SER A 138 23.98 26.65 26.21
CA SER A 138 24.02 25.84 24.98
C SER A 138 22.72 25.18 24.50
N ILE A 139 22.14 25.76 23.45
CA ILE A 139 21.22 25.09 22.53
C ILE A 139 21.99 23.92 21.90
N GLY A 140 21.80 22.73 22.47
CA GLY A 140 22.22 21.50 21.83
C GLY A 140 21.38 21.32 20.56
N ASN A 141 22.03 21.38 19.41
CA ASN A 141 21.50 20.89 18.14
C ASN A 141 21.16 19.42 18.30
N SER A 142 19.92 19.13 18.70
CA SER A 142 19.34 17.80 18.60
C SER A 142 19.08 17.56 17.13
N SER A 143 20.13 17.13 16.42
CA SER A 143 20.01 16.55 15.09
C SER A 143 19.07 15.36 15.24
N SER A 144 17.81 15.55 14.83
CA SER A 144 16.78 14.52 14.83
C SER A 144 17.23 13.44 13.86
N LYS A 145 18.01 12.49 14.36
CA LYS A 145 18.44 11.30 13.64
C LYS A 145 17.17 10.61 13.14
N LEU A 146 16.92 10.68 11.84
CA LEU A 146 15.83 9.97 11.18
C LEU A 146 15.94 8.49 11.56
N ILE A 147 15.09 8.04 12.49
CA ILE A 147 14.99 6.63 12.85
C ILE A 147 14.23 5.96 11.70
N ARG A 148 14.95 5.26 10.83
CA ARG A 148 14.34 4.36 9.86
C ARG A 148 13.73 3.19 10.61
N VAL A 149 12.42 3.24 10.81
CA VAL A 149 11.67 2.07 11.27
C VAL A 149 11.39 1.22 10.03
N GLU A 150 12.07 0.10 9.89
CA GLU A 150 11.66 -0.95 8.95
C GLU A 150 10.39 -1.61 9.52
N GLU A 151 9.24 -0.97 9.33
CA GLU A 151 7.96 -1.57 9.67
C GLU A 151 7.67 -2.70 8.70
N LYS A 152 7.95 -3.93 9.13
CA LYS A 152 7.41 -5.12 8.48
C LYS A 152 5.89 -5.09 8.64
N GLN A 153 5.19 -4.93 7.53
CA GLN A 153 3.73 -4.96 7.52
C GLN A 153 3.31 -6.43 7.50
N ASN A 154 2.62 -6.89 8.55
CA ASN A 154 2.15 -8.26 8.65
C ASN A 154 0.69 -8.35 8.18
N TYR A 155 0.51 -8.43 6.86
CA TYR A 155 -0.82 -8.62 6.27
C TYR A 155 -1.34 -10.03 6.50
N GLN A 156 -2.64 -10.14 6.74
CA GLN A 156 -3.39 -11.38 6.67
C GLN A 156 -4.09 -11.48 5.32
N TRP A 157 -4.08 -12.69 4.77
CA TRP A 157 -4.86 -13.00 3.56
C TRP A 157 -6.36 -12.86 3.85
N PRO A 158 -7.10 -12.08 3.05
CA PRO A 158 -8.51 -11.81 3.29
C PRO A 158 -9.41 -12.91 2.73
N SER A 159 -10.69 -12.92 3.12
CA SER A 159 -11.68 -13.79 2.46
C SER A 159 -11.92 -13.40 1.00
N HIS A 160 -11.81 -12.10 0.70
CA HIS A 160 -11.97 -11.54 -0.63
C HIS A 160 -10.79 -10.61 -0.94
N LEU A 161 -10.10 -10.88 -2.05
CA LEU A 161 -8.96 -10.10 -2.51
C LEU A 161 -9.35 -9.36 -3.79
N VAL A 162 -9.22 -8.04 -3.78
CA VAL A 162 -9.51 -7.19 -4.93
C VAL A 162 -8.20 -6.72 -5.57
N ILE A 163 -8.07 -6.96 -6.87
CA ILE A 163 -6.86 -6.64 -7.63
C ILE A 163 -7.22 -6.07 -9.00
N PHE A 164 -6.28 -5.37 -9.64
CA PHE A 164 -6.34 -5.10 -11.07
C PHE A 164 -5.82 -6.29 -11.89
N GLU A 165 -6.38 -6.49 -13.08
CA GLU A 165 -5.96 -7.53 -14.01
C GLU A 165 -4.50 -7.39 -14.45
N SER A 166 -3.98 -6.16 -14.52
CA SER A 166 -2.56 -5.90 -14.82
C SER A 166 -1.58 -6.55 -13.82
N LEU A 167 -2.05 -6.92 -12.62
CA LEU A 167 -1.25 -7.64 -11.63
C LEU A 167 -1.07 -9.13 -11.93
N LEU A 168 -1.91 -9.70 -12.81
CA LEU A 168 -1.88 -11.12 -13.13
C LEU A 168 -1.02 -11.47 -14.34
N TYR A 169 -0.84 -10.53 -15.26
CA TYR A 169 -0.26 -10.80 -16.57
C TYR A 169 0.92 -9.88 -16.90
N PRO A 170 1.98 -10.42 -17.53
CA PRO A 170 2.98 -9.63 -18.25
C PRO A 170 2.32 -8.55 -19.09
N ILE A 171 2.70 -7.30 -18.84
CA ILE A 171 2.36 -6.23 -19.77
C ILE A 171 3.24 -6.46 -20.99
N GLU A 172 2.66 -7.02 -22.05
CA GLU A 172 3.27 -6.98 -23.38
C GLU A 172 3.38 -5.50 -23.76
N LYS A 173 4.58 -4.93 -23.68
CA LYS A 173 4.81 -3.49 -23.92
C LYS A 173 4.51 -3.08 -25.38
N ASP A 174 4.31 -4.03 -26.28
CA ASP A 174 4.32 -3.81 -27.74
C ASP A 174 2.95 -3.89 -28.44
N LYS A 175 1.83 -3.88 -27.70
CA LYS A 175 0.48 -3.85 -28.31
C LYS A 175 -0.34 -2.63 -27.88
N ARG A 176 0.25 -1.43 -27.93
CA ARG A 176 -0.58 -0.23 -28.04
C ARG A 176 -1.16 -0.22 -29.46
N PRO A 177 -2.48 -0.13 -29.67
CA PRO A 177 -2.98 0.32 -30.96
C PRO A 177 -2.44 1.73 -31.17
N ASP A 178 -1.80 1.98 -32.32
CA ASP A 178 -1.27 3.29 -32.70
C ASP A 178 -2.38 4.35 -32.67
N ILE A 179 -2.52 5.06 -31.55
CA ILE A 179 -3.27 6.31 -31.46
C ILE A 179 -2.31 7.47 -31.80
N GLN A 180 -1.63 7.36 -32.93
CA GLN A 180 -0.83 8.44 -33.55
C GLN A 180 -0.95 8.41 -35.09
N LYS A 181 -2.16 8.21 -35.61
CA LYS A 181 -2.49 8.52 -37.02
C LYS A 181 -3.56 9.59 -37.14
N ILE A 182 -3.46 10.63 -36.33
CA ILE A 182 -3.99 11.98 -36.55
C ILE A 182 -2.99 12.85 -35.77
N GLU A 183 -1.88 13.31 -36.34
CA GLU A 183 -1.81 14.51 -37.17
C GLU A 183 -0.56 14.50 -38.07
N LYS A 184 -0.66 15.32 -39.11
CA LYS A 184 0.16 15.52 -40.30
C LYS A 184 1.65 15.80 -40.05
N ASN A 185 2.45 15.33 -41.03
CA ASN A 185 3.58 15.97 -41.73
C ASN A 185 4.30 17.14 -41.03
N ASP A 186 5.63 17.03 -40.85
CA ASP A 186 6.62 17.76 -41.67
C ASP A 186 8.07 17.38 -41.25
N ASP A 187 8.90 17.18 -42.27
CA ASP A 187 10.36 17.38 -42.41
C ASP A 187 11.42 16.73 -41.48
N ASP A 188 12.23 15.87 -42.13
CA ASP A 188 13.70 15.74 -42.08
C ASP A 188 14.48 15.83 -40.75
N ARG A 189 15.08 14.69 -40.36
CA ARG A 189 16.56 14.51 -40.46
C ARG A 189 17.07 13.12 -40.05
N ASP A 190 17.99 12.63 -40.86
CA ASP A 190 18.84 11.46 -40.68
C ASP A 190 19.65 11.47 -39.36
N PHE A 191 19.67 10.33 -38.67
CA PHE A 191 20.86 9.88 -37.94
C PHE A 191 20.83 8.34 -37.84
N ASN A 192 21.70 7.70 -38.63
CA ASN A 192 21.99 6.28 -38.56
C ASN A 192 23.40 6.10 -38.03
N SER A 193 23.57 5.41 -36.89
CA SER A 193 24.45 4.23 -36.81
C SER A 193 24.63 3.74 -35.36
N ASN A 194 24.29 2.46 -35.19
CA ASN A 194 25.09 1.42 -34.54
C ASN A 194 25.43 1.55 -33.04
N GLY A 195 24.58 0.89 -32.26
CA GLY A 195 24.88 0.45 -30.90
C GLY A 195 23.86 -0.59 -30.46
N ILE A 196 23.79 -1.75 -31.14
CA ILE A 196 23.03 -2.92 -30.69
C ILE A 196 23.78 -3.51 -29.48
N SER A 197 23.63 -2.85 -28.34
CA SER A 197 23.93 -3.44 -27.03
C SER A 197 22.67 -4.12 -26.53
N SER A 198 22.79 -5.43 -26.34
CA SER A 198 21.81 -6.35 -25.76
C SER A 198 21.08 -5.73 -24.55
N SER A 199 19.92 -5.14 -24.79
CA SER A 199 18.97 -4.72 -23.75
C SER A 199 17.82 -5.72 -23.61
N LYS A 200 18.16 -7.01 -23.50
CA LYS A 200 17.18 -8.05 -23.11
C LYS A 200 16.95 -8.12 -21.58
N ASP A 201 17.63 -7.29 -20.80
CA ASP A 201 17.62 -7.35 -19.33
C ASP A 201 16.78 -6.26 -18.62
N LEU A 202 15.87 -5.58 -19.31
CA LEU A 202 14.98 -4.61 -18.64
C LEU A 202 13.57 -5.16 -18.39
N ARG A 203 13.47 -5.76 -17.20
CA ARG A 203 12.27 -5.85 -16.32
C ARG A 203 11.31 -6.96 -16.69
N LEU A 204 11.66 -8.18 -16.26
CA LEU A 204 10.69 -9.22 -15.92
C LEU A 204 9.70 -8.59 -14.94
N ILE A 205 8.50 -8.25 -15.40
CA ILE A 205 7.52 -7.64 -14.51
C ILE A 205 7.14 -8.72 -13.49
N ASN A 206 7.37 -8.41 -12.21
CA ASN A 206 7.00 -9.23 -11.08
C ASN A 206 5.48 -9.27 -11.01
N HIS A 207 4.83 -10.35 -11.45
CA HIS A 207 3.38 -10.51 -11.30
C HIS A 207 3.05 -11.39 -10.12
N LEU A 208 1.90 -11.10 -9.48
CA LEU A 208 1.34 -11.98 -8.46
C LEU A 208 1.02 -13.35 -9.07
N GLY A 209 0.64 -13.38 -10.35
CA GLY A 209 0.37 -14.60 -11.12
C GLY A 209 -0.93 -15.28 -10.67
N LYS A 210 -1.83 -15.56 -11.61
CA LYS A 210 -3.11 -16.24 -11.30
C LYS A 210 -2.89 -17.60 -10.62
N ASP A 211 -1.83 -18.31 -11.01
CA ASP A 211 -1.50 -19.62 -10.45
C ASP A 211 -1.07 -19.57 -8.99
N TYR A 212 -0.43 -18.48 -8.56
CA TYR A 212 -0.08 -18.28 -7.16
C TYR A 212 -1.35 -18.17 -6.30
N LEU A 213 -2.30 -17.33 -6.71
CA LEU A 213 -3.60 -17.21 -6.03
C LEU A 213 -4.36 -18.53 -6.03
N ASN A 214 -4.36 -19.26 -7.14
CA ASN A 214 -4.98 -20.59 -7.22
C ASN A 214 -4.35 -21.57 -6.22
N ARG A 215 -3.02 -21.58 -6.08
CA ARG A 215 -2.31 -22.43 -5.10
C ARG A 215 -2.62 -22.05 -3.66
N LEU A 216 -2.87 -20.78 -3.39
CA LEU A 216 -3.34 -20.30 -2.08
C LEU A 216 -4.82 -20.64 -1.79
N GLY A 217 -5.56 -21.18 -2.76
CA GLY A 217 -6.98 -21.53 -2.61
C GLY A 217 -7.95 -20.42 -3.01
N TYR A 218 -7.47 -19.35 -3.64
CA TYR A 218 -8.35 -18.34 -4.21
C TYR A 218 -8.92 -18.77 -5.56
N LYS A 219 -10.16 -18.36 -5.83
CA LYS A 219 -10.84 -18.49 -7.12
C LYS A 219 -11.37 -17.13 -7.54
N LEU A 220 -11.32 -16.88 -8.85
CA LEU A 220 -11.97 -15.70 -9.41
C LEU A 220 -13.48 -15.83 -9.18
N ASP A 221 -14.04 -14.85 -8.49
CA ASP A 221 -15.44 -14.85 -8.05
C ASP A 221 -16.25 -13.78 -8.79
N PHE A 222 -15.63 -12.63 -9.07
CA PHE A 222 -16.24 -11.56 -9.83
C PHE A 222 -15.21 -10.78 -10.64
N ASN A 223 -15.62 -10.19 -11.76
CA ASN A 223 -14.84 -9.19 -12.47
C ASN A 223 -15.75 -8.14 -13.10
N CYS A 224 -15.24 -6.92 -13.23
CA CYS A 224 -15.90 -5.85 -13.97
C CYS A 224 -14.89 -4.98 -14.71
N PHE A 225 -15.37 -4.25 -15.71
CA PHE A 225 -14.56 -3.28 -16.43
C PHE A 225 -14.13 -2.15 -15.50
N ASN A 226 -12.87 -1.73 -15.61
CA ASN A 226 -12.37 -0.53 -14.94
C ASN A 226 -12.77 0.69 -15.78
N GLY A 227 -13.89 1.31 -15.46
CA GLY A 227 -14.56 2.33 -16.29
C GLY A 227 -13.80 3.64 -16.54
N PHE A 228 -12.57 3.80 -16.04
CA PHE A 228 -11.77 5.00 -16.23
C PHE A 228 -10.46 4.66 -16.95
N PHE A 229 -10.11 5.49 -17.94
CA PHE A 229 -8.77 5.48 -18.52
C PHE A 229 -7.78 5.90 -17.43
N HIS A 230 -6.78 5.06 -17.17
CA HIS A 230 -5.66 5.38 -16.28
C HIS A 230 -4.40 5.57 -17.12
N TYR A 231 -3.67 6.65 -16.86
CA TYR A 231 -2.36 6.88 -17.48
C TYR A 231 -1.37 5.77 -17.12
N ASP A 232 -1.50 5.22 -15.91
CA ASP A 232 -0.71 4.11 -15.43
C ASP A 232 -1.40 2.76 -15.67
N GLN A 233 -1.35 2.31 -16.93
CA GLN A 233 -1.84 0.99 -17.33
C GLN A 233 -1.10 -0.15 -16.63
N SER A 234 0.11 0.10 -16.11
CA SER A 234 0.87 -0.94 -15.43
C SER A 234 0.33 -1.28 -14.05
N ARG A 235 -0.10 -0.25 -13.31
CA ARG A 235 -0.64 -0.42 -11.96
C ARG A 235 -2.17 -0.59 -11.94
N ARG A 236 -2.88 -0.04 -12.93
CA ARG A 236 -4.35 0.10 -12.95
C ARG A 236 -5.02 -0.43 -14.22
N GLY A 237 -4.28 -1.10 -15.09
CA GLY A 237 -4.80 -1.57 -16.37
C GLY A 237 -5.74 -2.77 -16.24
N GLY A 238 -6.61 -2.91 -17.24
CA GLY A 238 -7.52 -4.04 -17.38
C GLY A 238 -8.71 -3.99 -16.42
N ARG A 239 -9.27 -5.17 -16.13
CA ARG A 239 -10.46 -5.32 -15.27
C ARG A 239 -10.13 -5.19 -13.79
N VAL A 240 -11.15 -4.86 -12.99
CA VAL A 240 -11.12 -5.07 -11.54
C VAL A 240 -11.59 -6.50 -11.28
N LEU A 241 -10.77 -7.27 -10.58
CA LEU A 241 -11.01 -8.67 -10.27
C LEU A 241 -11.23 -8.83 -8.76
N VAL A 242 -12.19 -9.65 -8.39
CA VAL A 242 -12.42 -10.08 -7.01
C VAL A 242 -12.18 -11.58 -6.95
N PHE A 243 -11.19 -11.97 -6.16
CA PHE A 243 -10.90 -13.35 -5.83
C PHE A 243 -11.51 -13.68 -4.47
N LYS A 244 -12.19 -14.81 -4.37
CA LYS A 244 -12.71 -15.36 -3.12
C LYS A 244 -11.87 -16.55 -2.71
N TRP A 245 -11.46 -16.58 -1.45
CA TRP A 245 -10.79 -17.76 -0.90
C TRP A 245 -11.83 -18.87 -0.67
N ASN A 246 -11.57 -20.03 -1.27
CA ASN A 246 -12.46 -21.18 -1.19
C ASN A 246 -11.62 -22.46 -1.15
N VAL A 247 -11.27 -22.89 0.06
CA VAL A 247 -10.76 -24.25 0.26
C VAL A 247 -11.85 -25.03 0.98
N ARG A 248 -12.27 -26.09 0.28
CA ARG A 248 -13.21 -27.11 0.72
C ARG A 248 -12.74 -27.78 2.00
#